data_AF-A0A916XFG8-F1
#
_entry.id   AF-A0A916XFG8-F1
#
_cell.length_a   1.000
_cell.length_b   1.000
_cell.length_c   1.000
_cell.angle_alpha   90.00
_cell.angle_beta   90.00
_cell.angle_gamma   90.00
#
_symmetry.space_group_name_H-M   'P 1'
#
loop_
_entity.id
_entity.type
_entity.pdbx_description
1 polymer ?
#
loop_
_entity_poly.entity_id
_entity_poly.type
_entity_poly.pdbx_seq_one_letter_code
_entity_poly.pdbx_strand_id
1 'polypeptide(L)' 'MSGPPVVVLPDELTPERIEQAMVFMAYVVMRYGDQYAPILERLEQELADARRRETPRSRAERLLKAYTLDGGSKAIR' A
#
# COMPACT_ATOMS: atom_id res chain seq x y z
N MET A 1 27.35 -22.49 6.24
CA MET A 1 26.42 -22.10 5.14
C MET A 1 25.25 -21.37 5.79
N SER A 2 25.15 -20.05 5.62
CA SER A 2 23.98 -19.28 6.07
C SER A 2 22.85 -19.52 5.09
N GLY A 3 21.69 -19.97 5.55
CA GLY A 3 20.50 -20.07 4.71
C GLY A 3 20.12 -18.71 4.10
N PRO A 4 19.34 -18.68 3.01
CA PRO A 4 18.85 -17.42 2.46
C PRO A 4 18.07 -16.67 3.55
N PRO A 5 18.19 -15.33 3.62
CA PRO A 5 17.43 -14.56 4.59
C PRO A 5 15.94 -14.81 4.38
N VAL A 6 15.27 -15.31 5.42
CA VAL A 6 13.81 -15.37 5.43
C VAL A 6 13.34 -13.94 5.57
N VAL A 7 12.82 -13.37 4.48
CA VAL A 7 12.15 -12.08 4.51
C VAL A 7 10.84 -12.31 5.27
N VAL A 8 10.86 -12.07 6.58
CA VAL A 8 9.66 -12.02 7.40
C VAL A 8 8.93 -10.74 7.02
N LEU A 9 8.03 -10.86 6.04
CA LEU A 9 7.08 -9.80 5.77
C LEU A 9 6.19 -9.68 7.02
N PRO A 10 6.00 -8.47 7.59
CA PRO A 10 5.09 -8.32 8.72
C PRO A 10 3.74 -8.95 8.38
N ASP A 11 3.11 -9.65 9.32
CA ASP A 11 1.90 -10.46 9.06
C ASP A 11 0.69 -9.63 8.60
N GLU A 12 0.70 -8.31 8.82
CA GLU A 12 -0.47 -7.47 8.59
C GLU A 12 -0.46 -6.79 7.21
N LEU A 13 -1.31 -7.28 6.32
CA LEU A 13 -1.55 -6.68 5.00
C LEU A 13 -2.41 -5.41 5.15
N THR A 14 -1.78 -4.25 5.39
CA THR A 14 -2.47 -2.97 5.49
C THR A 14 -2.69 -2.33 4.10
N PRO A 15 -3.71 -1.47 3.92
CA PRO A 15 -3.92 -0.73 2.67
C PRO A 15 -2.67 0.02 2.19
N GLU A 16 -1.91 0.62 3.11
CA GLU A 16 -0.68 1.37 2.79
C GLU A 16 0.42 0.47 2.23
N ARG A 17 0.53 -0.77 2.74
CA ARG A 17 1.49 -1.75 2.21
C ARG A 17 1.10 -2.23 0.81
N ILE A 18 -0.20 -2.37 0.56
CA ILE A 18 -0.70 -2.71 -0.78
C ILE A 18 -0.40 -1.56 -1.74
N GLU A 19 -0.62 -0.31 -1.34
CA GLU A 19 -0.28 0.88 -2.12
C GLU A 19 1.23 0.94 -2.44
N GLN A 20 2.11 0.67 -1.46
CA GLN A 20 3.55 0.59 -1.69
C GLN A 20 3.93 -0.54 -2.67
N ALA A 21 3.30 -1.71 -2.54
CA ALA A 21 3.51 -2.83 -3.45
C ALA A 21 3.03 -2.49 -4.88
N MET A 22 1.94 -1.75 -5.03
CA MET A 22 1.45 -1.28 -6.33
C MET A 22 2.45 -0.34 -7.01
N VAL A 23 3.08 0.58 -6.26
CA VAL A 23 4.13 1.47 -6.82
C VAL A 23 5.30 0.63 -7.35
N PHE A 24 5.74 -0.37 -6.58
CA PHE A 24 6.79 -1.28 -7.02
C PHE A 24 6.37 -2.08 -8.27
N MET A 25 5.16 -2.61 -8.29
CA MET A 25 4.66 -3.38 -9.43
C MET A 25 4.45 -2.52 -10.67
N ALA A 26 4.03 -1.26 -10.53
CA ALA A 26 3.98 -0.31 -11.64
C ALA A 26 5.38 -0.11 -12.26
N TYR A 27 6.42 0.04 -11.43
CA TYR A 27 7.80 0.08 -11.92
C TYR A 27 8.19 -1.22 -12.65
N VAL A 28 7.80 -2.38 -12.12
CA VAL A 28 8.09 -3.68 -12.74
C VAL A 28 7.42 -3.82 -14.10
N VAL A 29 6.14 -3.46 -14.22
CA VAL A 29 5.41 -3.47 -15.50
C VAL A 29 6.08 -2.56 -16.51
N MET A 30 6.37 -1.31 -16.11
CA MET A 30 7.02 -0.33 -16.98
C MET A 30 8.42 -0.75 -17.44
N ARG A 31 9.15 -1.50 -16.61
CA ARG A 31 10.54 -1.90 -16.90
C ARG A 31 10.67 -3.26 -17.59
N TYR A 32 9.82 -4.21 -17.26
CA TYR A 32 9.95 -5.62 -17.64
C TYR A 32 8.75 -6.15 -18.46
N GLY A 33 7.76 -5.30 -18.71
CA GLY A 33 6.66 -5.54 -19.66
C GLY A 33 5.35 -6.01 -19.05
N ASP A 34 4.33 -6.03 -19.89
CA ASP A 34 2.92 -6.26 -19.50
C ASP A 34 2.63 -7.66 -18.97
N GLN A 35 3.56 -8.61 -19.12
CA GLN A 35 3.45 -9.94 -18.50
C GLN A 35 3.30 -9.88 -16.96
N TYR A 36 3.71 -8.77 -16.34
CA TYR A 36 3.55 -8.53 -14.90
C TYR A 36 2.26 -7.77 -14.54
N ALA A 37 1.52 -7.25 -15.53
CA ALA A 37 0.30 -6.48 -15.30
C ALA A 37 -0.76 -7.23 -14.46
N PRO A 38 -0.97 -8.56 -14.60
CA PRO A 38 -1.92 -9.28 -13.77
C PRO A 38 -1.63 -9.20 -12.25
N ILE A 39 -0.36 -9.02 -11.86
CA ILE A 39 0.01 -8.86 -10.46
C ILE A 39 -0.40 -7.46 -9.96
N LEU A 40 -0.22 -6.42 -10.79
CA LEU A 40 -0.66 -5.07 -10.46
C LEU A 40 -2.19 -5.00 -10.34
N GLU A 41 -2.91 -5.60 -11.29
CA GLU A 41 -4.39 -5.68 -11.28
C GLU A 41 -4.92 -6.38 -10.03
N ARG A 42 -4.25 -7.46 -9.60
CA ARG A 42 -4.58 -8.16 -8.37
C ARG A 42 -4.42 -7.25 -7.14
N LEU A 43 -3.33 -6.48 -7.06
CA LEU A 43 -3.10 -5.57 -5.94
C LEU A 43 -4.14 -4.44 -5.89
N GLU A 44 -4.59 -3.95 -7.05
CA GLU A 44 -5.68 -2.96 -7.13
C GLU A 44 -6.99 -3.51 -6.54
N GLN A 45 -7.30 -4.79 -6.82
CA GLN A 45 -8.47 -5.48 -6.27
C GLN A 45 -8.33 -5.68 -4.75
N GLU A 46 -7.16 -6.14 -4.28
CA GLU A 46 -6.89 -6.33 -2.85
C GLU A 46 -7.00 -5.00 -2.08
N LEU A 47 -6.53 -3.89 -2.66
CA LEU A 47 -6.68 -2.56 -2.06
C LEU A 47 -8.14 -2.12 -1.98
N ALA A 48 -8.92 -2.36 -3.04
CA ALA A 48 -10.34 -2.06 -3.06
C ALA A 48 -11.09 -2.84 -1.96
N ASP A 49 -10.79 -4.13 -1.80
CA ASP A 49 -11.39 -4.98 -0.78
C ASP A 49 -10.97 -4.56 0.64
N ALA A 50 -9.70 -4.22 0.84
CA ALA A 50 -9.20 -3.72 2.12
C ALA A 50 -9.92 -2.43 2.53
N ARG A 51 -10.07 -1.49 1.58
CA ARG A 51 -10.79 -0.23 1.81
C ARG A 51 -12.30 -0.42 2.04
N ARG A 52 -12.93 -1.43 1.44
CA ARG A 52 -14.35 -1.77 1.70
C ARG A 52 -14.57 -2.27 3.12
N ARG A 53 -13.58 -2.94 3.71
CA ARG A 53 -13.63 -3.45 5.09
C ARG A 53 -13.28 -2.38 6.13
N GLU A 54 -12.77 -1.23 5.70
CA GLU A 54 -12.37 -0.12 6.56
C GLU A 54 -13.62 0.53 7.20
N THR A 55 -13.61 0.70 8.52
CA THR A 55 -14.68 1.44 9.20
C THR A 55 -14.57 2.95 8.93
N PRO A 56 -15.66 3.72 8.99
CA PRO A 56 -15.58 5.18 8.85
C PRO A 56 -14.59 5.84 9.82
N ARG A 57 -14.47 5.29 11.04
CA ARG A 57 -13.51 5.76 12.04
C ARG A 57 -12.06 5.50 11.62
N SER A 58 -11.75 4.27 11.21
CA SER A 58 -10.41 3.90 10.72
C SER A 58 -10.00 4.76 9.53
N ARG A 59 -10.94 5.01 8.61
CA ARG A 59 -10.74 5.91 7.48
C ARG A 59 -10.42 7.35 7.91
N ALA A 60 -11.14 7.88 8.90
CA ALA A 60 -10.88 9.22 9.41
C ALA A 60 -9.50 9.32 10.09
N GLU A 61 -9.12 8.32 10.90
CA GLU A 61 -7.80 8.23 11.54
C GLU A 61 -6.67 8.19 10.50
N ARG A 62 -6.83 7.39 9.44
CA ARG A 62 -5.87 7.33 8.33
C ARG A 62 -5.71 8.66 7.59
N LEU A 63 -6.83 9.35 7.28
CA LEU A 63 -6.79 10.66 6.62
C LEU A 63 -6.06 11.70 7.47
N LEU A 64 -6.30 11.72 8.78
CA LEU A 64 -5.59 12.62 9.71
C LEU A 64 -4.09 12.29 9.78
N LYS A 65 -3.74 10.99 9.78
CA LYS A 65 -2.35 10.55 9.78
C LYS A 65 -1.62 10.94 8.48
N ALA A 66 -2.26 10.80 7.33
CA ALA A 66 -1.72 11.24 6.05
C ALA A 66 -1.47 12.76 6.03
N TYR A 67 -2.45 13.54 6.51
CA TYR A 67 -2.34 15.00 6.60
C TYR A 67 -1.18 15.47 7.50
N THR A 68 -0.89 14.73 8.58
CA THR A 68 0.19 15.06 9.51
C THR A 68 1.57 14.64 8.99
N LEU A 69 1.66 13.53 8.25
CA LEU A 69 2.91 13.03 7.66
C LEU A 69 3.37 13.86 6.44
N ASP A 70 2.44 14.35 5.61
CA ASP A 70 2.75 15.16 4.41
C ASP A 70 3.07 16.65 4.73
N GLY A 71 3.23 17.02 6.00
CA GLY A 71 3.67 18.37 6.40
C GLY A 71 2.55 19.40 6.56
N GLY A 72 1.40 19.00 7.14
CA GLY A 72 0.26 19.86 7.45
C GLY A 72 0.50 20.91 8.57
N SER A 73 1.52 21.75 8.44
CA SER A 73 1.60 23.05 9.11
C SER A 73 0.71 24.07 8.38
N LYS A 74 -0.60 23.82 8.27
CA LYS A 74 -1.59 24.87 7.95
C LYS A 74 -2.91 24.64 8.68
N ALA A 75 -2.98 25.29 9.83
CA ALA A 75 -4.16 26.01 10.31
C ALA A 75 -5.51 25.29 10.26
N ILE A 76 -5.92 24.72 11.40
CA ILE A 76 -7.23 25.13 11.91
C ILE A 76 -7.01 26.53 12.49
N ARG A 77 -7.46 27.55 11.76
CA ARG A 77 -7.76 28.88 12.29
C ARG A 77 -9.26 29.05 12.26
#